data_AF-A0A8J3TIP0-F1
#
_entry.id   AF-A0A8J3TIP0-F1
#
_cell.length_a   1.000
_cell.length_b   1.000
_cell.length_c   1.000
_cell.angle_alpha   90.00
_cell.angle_beta   90.00
_cell.angle_gamma   90.00
#
_symmetry.space_group_name_H-M   'P 1'
#
loop_
_entity.id
_entity.type
_entity.pdbx_description
1 polymer ?
#
loop_
_entity_poly.entity_id
_entity_poly.type
_entity_poly.pdbx_seq_one_letter_code
_entity_poly.pdbx_strand_id
1 'polypeptide(L)'
;MTLKPSIPLTAVVRYVHPRTRSVEDYVRRPVLLASLAATAAAAMLSVAAPASAINSYNAQPAPERTEVGALVVQYDRDSNPATPDVVDWVCSGTMISADTFLTAAHCTTDWPAGIKFYVSLAQDTQAAIDASYAQGGTPEQIAGRVAVQGTPYWDQGYPGNSADAHDIAVIKLDKAQAAELAKRWKFTPASLPRRNQLSDLGSRALDADQWQVMGYGTQEAVNGPGGQTHPGGGVRQKATVDFNALNPTWVRLAMNESRGLGGACYGDSGGPNFVTLDGKLVLAGTTITGDSPCYATNVAYRMDTDSARNFLKQFVTLP
;
A
#
# COMPACT_ATOMS: atom_id res chain seq x y z
N MET A 1 -0.32 48.48 22.30
CA MET A 1 -1.23 48.31 23.45
C MET A 1 -1.85 46.93 23.28
N THR A 2 -1.69 45.94 24.14
CA THR A 2 -1.40 45.96 25.58
C THR A 2 -0.71 44.65 25.97
N LEU A 3 0.18 44.75 26.96
CA LEU A 3 1.06 43.70 27.47
C LEU A 3 0.32 42.60 28.27
N LYS A 4 0.91 41.38 28.18
CA LYS A 4 1.17 40.32 29.20
C LYS A 4 0.70 40.60 30.66
N PRO A 5 0.40 39.56 31.49
CA PRO A 5 1.48 38.67 31.97
C PRO A 5 1.16 37.20 32.28
N SER A 6 2.28 36.46 32.39
CA SER A 6 2.49 35.12 32.92
C SER A 6 2.75 35.18 34.44
N ILE A 7 2.50 34.11 35.20
CA ILE A 7 3.30 33.61 36.36
C ILE A 7 2.71 32.28 36.90
N PRO A 8 3.52 31.37 37.50
CA PRO A 8 3.22 29.95 37.72
C PRO A 8 2.92 29.59 39.19
N LEU A 9 2.48 28.35 39.47
CA LEU A 9 2.53 27.80 40.82
C LEU A 9 2.95 26.33 40.86
N THR A 10 4.02 26.13 41.62
CA THR A 10 4.61 24.88 42.11
C THR A 10 3.75 24.30 43.23
N ALA A 11 3.59 22.98 43.28
CA ALA A 11 3.18 22.30 44.51
C ALA A 11 3.97 20.99 44.67
N VAL A 12 4.92 21.05 45.60
CA VAL A 12 5.67 19.92 46.16
C VAL A 12 4.82 19.33 47.28
N VAL A 13 4.60 18.01 47.30
CA VAL A 13 4.22 17.29 48.52
C VAL A 13 5.09 16.03 48.63
N ARG A 14 5.87 15.96 49.70
CA ARG A 14 6.70 14.82 50.11
C ARG A 14 6.03 14.09 51.27
N TYR A 15 6.19 12.76 51.23
CA TYR A 15 6.38 11.81 52.34
C TYR A 15 5.21 11.45 53.28
N VAL A 16 4.87 10.15 53.27
CA VAL A 16 4.72 9.32 54.49
C VAL A 16 5.22 7.89 54.19
N HIS A 17 6.16 7.38 54.99
CA HIS A 17 6.53 5.97 55.12
C HIS A 17 5.75 5.34 56.28
N PRO A 18 5.52 4.01 56.27
CA PRO A 18 5.93 3.26 57.46
C PRO A 18 6.58 1.89 57.18
N ARG A 19 7.75 1.72 57.82
CA ARG A 19 8.28 0.57 58.59
C ARG A 19 8.02 -0.87 58.12
N THR A 20 9.10 -1.45 57.58
CA THR A 20 9.77 -2.70 57.97
C THR A 20 9.07 -3.70 58.92
N ARG A 21 9.01 -4.97 58.48
CA ARG A 21 9.37 -6.14 59.31
C ARG A 21 10.11 -7.17 58.44
N SER A 22 11.32 -7.51 58.88
CA SER A 22 12.14 -8.66 58.47
C SER A 22 11.69 -9.93 59.20
N VAL A 23 11.83 -11.11 58.60
CA VAL A 23 12.51 -12.28 59.18
C VAL A 23 13.05 -13.16 58.04
N GLU A 24 14.32 -13.53 58.17
CA GLU A 24 15.12 -14.38 57.29
C GLU A 24 14.80 -15.89 57.40
N ASP A 25 15.13 -16.59 56.31
CA ASP A 25 15.77 -17.91 56.17
C ASP A 25 15.24 -19.15 56.90
N TYR A 26 14.94 -20.19 56.11
CA TYR A 26 15.45 -21.54 56.40
C TYR A 26 15.62 -22.37 55.11
N VAL A 27 16.89 -22.72 54.83
CA VAL A 27 17.34 -23.70 53.84
C VAL A 27 16.88 -25.11 54.22
N ARG A 28 16.44 -25.93 53.25
CA ARG A 28 16.79 -27.37 53.08
C ARG A 28 16.03 -28.01 51.91
N ARG A 29 16.78 -28.52 50.91
CA ARG A 29 16.35 -29.63 50.03
C ARG A 29 16.69 -30.97 50.73
N PRO A 30 15.91 -32.04 50.49
CA PRO A 30 16.48 -33.09 49.63
C PRO A 30 15.47 -33.80 48.70
N VAL A 31 16.05 -34.21 47.56
CA VAL A 31 15.77 -35.35 46.67
C VAL A 31 14.57 -36.25 46.99
N LEU A 32 13.70 -36.45 45.99
CA LEU A 32 13.04 -37.74 45.73
C LEU A 32 12.77 -37.90 44.23
N LEU A 33 13.21 -39.06 43.70
CA LEU A 33 12.96 -39.56 42.36
C LEU A 33 11.49 -39.88 42.14
N ALA A 34 10.96 -39.56 40.97
CA ALA A 34 9.89 -40.34 40.33
C ALA A 34 9.86 -40.05 38.82
N SER A 35 10.47 -40.95 38.07
CA SER A 35 10.26 -41.15 36.64
C SER A 35 8.82 -41.59 36.37
N LEU A 36 8.07 -40.86 35.54
CA LEU A 36 6.97 -41.41 34.74
C LEU A 36 6.47 -40.40 33.70
N ALA A 37 6.17 -40.94 32.52
CA ALA A 37 5.44 -40.36 31.39
C ALA A 37 6.16 -39.26 30.59
N ALA A 38 6.77 -39.70 29.48
CA ALA A 38 7.02 -38.85 28.32
C ALA A 38 5.69 -38.29 27.82
N THR A 39 5.34 -37.09 28.27
CA THR A 39 4.25 -36.30 27.72
C THR A 39 4.57 -35.92 26.29
N ALA A 40 3.69 -36.33 25.37
CA ALA A 40 3.60 -35.78 24.03
C ALA A 40 3.43 -34.25 24.13
N ALA A 41 4.48 -33.53 23.78
CA ALA A 41 4.39 -32.13 23.41
C ALA A 41 5.03 -32.01 22.03
N ALA A 42 4.22 -32.31 21.00
CA ALA A 42 4.44 -31.69 19.71
C ALA A 42 4.27 -30.19 19.96
N ALA A 43 5.37 -29.50 20.24
CA ALA A 43 5.41 -28.06 20.19
C ALA A 43 5.16 -27.68 18.73
N MET A 44 3.89 -27.42 18.40
CA MET A 44 3.58 -26.60 17.24
C MET A 44 4.19 -25.23 17.52
N LEU A 45 5.41 -25.03 17.05
CA LEU A 45 5.94 -23.71 16.76
C LEU A 45 5.05 -23.11 15.67
N SER A 46 3.93 -22.54 16.10
CA SER A 46 3.27 -21.48 15.35
C SER A 46 4.22 -20.31 15.39
N VAL A 47 5.07 -20.22 14.38
CA VAL A 47 5.84 -19.00 14.11
C VAL A 47 4.81 -17.93 13.79
N ALA A 48 4.71 -16.93 14.66
CA ALA A 48 3.88 -15.76 14.45
C ALA A 48 4.29 -15.09 13.12
N ALA A 49 3.31 -14.89 12.23
CA ALA A 49 3.52 -14.09 11.03
C ALA A 49 3.32 -12.60 11.37
N PRO A 50 4.28 -11.71 11.15
CA PRO A 50 3.95 -10.31 10.97
C PRO A 50 3.40 -10.16 9.54
N ALA A 51 2.12 -9.87 9.39
CA ALA A 51 1.56 -9.33 8.16
C ALA A 51 1.33 -7.82 8.37
N SER A 52 1.76 -6.99 7.42
CA SER A 52 1.70 -5.52 7.55
C SER A 52 1.84 -4.83 6.18
N ALA A 53 0.91 -3.90 5.89
CA ALA A 53 0.65 -3.06 4.70
C ALA A 53 -0.67 -3.43 3.97
N ILE A 54 -1.35 -2.44 3.36
CA ILE A 54 -2.83 -2.36 3.26
C ILE A 54 -3.43 -2.23 4.68
N ASN A 55 -4.54 -1.50 4.87
CA ASN A 55 -5.15 -1.29 6.18
C ASN A 55 -5.22 -2.62 6.97
N SER A 56 -4.89 -2.56 8.26
CA SER A 56 -4.11 -3.62 8.91
C SER A 56 -4.90 -4.91 9.14
N TYR A 57 -6.21 -4.85 9.08
CA TYR A 57 -7.05 -5.99 9.39
C TYR A 57 -7.15 -6.93 8.21
N ASN A 58 -6.77 -8.18 8.40
CA ASN A 58 -6.93 -9.27 7.42
C ASN A 58 -6.17 -9.07 6.09
N ALA A 59 -5.30 -8.05 5.99
CA ALA A 59 -4.34 -7.93 4.91
C ALA A 59 -3.23 -8.99 5.06
N GLN A 60 -2.74 -9.49 3.93
CA GLN A 60 -1.72 -10.53 3.89
C GLN A 60 -0.77 -10.34 2.71
N PRO A 61 0.50 -10.76 2.83
CA PRO A 61 1.45 -10.64 1.72
C PRO A 61 0.92 -11.31 0.47
N ALA A 62 1.18 -10.69 -0.68
CA ALA A 62 0.72 -11.18 -1.98
C ALA A 62 1.90 -11.53 -2.92
N PRO A 63 2.83 -12.44 -2.53
CA PRO A 63 3.98 -12.80 -3.37
C PRO A 63 3.59 -13.42 -4.71
N GLU A 64 2.38 -13.96 -4.81
CA GLU A 64 1.83 -14.54 -6.03
C GLU A 64 1.28 -13.51 -7.03
N ARG A 65 1.12 -12.24 -6.63
CA ARG A 65 0.55 -11.16 -7.44
C ARG A 65 1.63 -10.28 -8.06
N THR A 66 2.50 -10.90 -8.86
CA THR A 66 3.72 -10.27 -9.35
C THR A 66 3.52 -9.17 -10.37
N GLU A 67 2.30 -9.02 -10.89
CA GLU A 67 1.86 -7.90 -11.74
C GLU A 67 1.63 -6.61 -10.96
N VAL A 68 1.37 -6.67 -9.65
CA VAL A 68 1.16 -5.49 -8.80
C VAL A 68 2.51 -4.89 -8.44
N GLY A 69 2.68 -3.58 -8.54
CA GLY A 69 3.97 -2.94 -8.32
C GLY A 69 3.91 -1.68 -7.47
N ALA A 70 5.07 -1.26 -7.00
CA ALA A 70 5.28 0.04 -6.38
C ALA A 70 5.75 1.02 -7.45
N LEU A 71 5.18 2.22 -7.43
CA LEU A 71 5.71 3.38 -8.12
C LEU A 71 6.80 4.00 -7.25
N VAL A 72 8.02 3.95 -7.75
CA VAL A 72 9.20 4.55 -7.11
C VAL A 72 9.54 5.83 -7.85
N VAL A 73 9.91 6.87 -7.12
CA VAL A 73 10.33 8.15 -7.66
C VAL A 73 11.76 8.47 -7.25
N GLN A 74 12.46 9.20 -8.11
CA GLN A 74 13.68 9.92 -7.77
C GLN A 74 13.40 11.42 -7.92
N TYR A 75 13.53 12.20 -6.84
CA TYR A 75 13.20 13.63 -6.86
C TYR A 75 14.12 14.49 -5.98
N ASP A 76 14.29 15.73 -6.40
CA ASP A 76 14.91 16.78 -5.60
C ASP A 76 13.90 17.29 -4.56
N ARG A 77 14.22 17.12 -3.28
CA ARG A 77 13.33 17.45 -2.17
C ARG A 77 13.43 18.90 -1.68
N ASP A 78 14.50 19.62 -2.02
CA ASP A 78 14.81 20.92 -1.41
C ASP A 78 15.32 21.98 -2.40
N SER A 79 15.33 21.67 -3.71
CA SER A 79 15.84 22.56 -4.77
C SER A 79 17.30 22.96 -4.59
N ASN A 80 18.05 22.20 -3.79
CA ASN A 80 19.46 22.45 -3.53
C ASN A 80 20.32 21.43 -4.29
N PRO A 81 21.09 21.84 -5.31
CA PRO A 81 21.90 20.91 -6.10
C PRO A 81 23.02 20.24 -5.30
N ALA A 82 23.31 20.69 -4.07
CA ALA A 82 24.25 20.02 -3.17
C ALA A 82 23.64 18.86 -2.38
N THR A 83 22.30 18.77 -2.29
CA THR A 83 21.59 17.67 -1.65
C THR A 83 21.31 16.59 -2.69
N PRO A 84 21.71 15.33 -2.47
CA PRO A 84 21.33 14.26 -3.39
C PRO A 84 19.81 14.04 -3.43
N ASP A 85 19.28 13.73 -4.61
CA ASP A 85 17.89 13.33 -4.79
C ASP A 85 17.49 12.18 -3.85
N VAL A 86 16.22 12.20 -3.45
CA VAL A 86 15.59 11.12 -2.69
C VAL A 86 15.05 10.07 -3.67
N VAL A 87 15.22 8.80 -3.32
CA VAL A 87 14.59 7.65 -3.97
C VAL A 87 13.60 7.06 -2.97
N ASP A 88 12.32 7.06 -3.32
CA ASP A 88 11.26 6.58 -2.44
C ASP A 88 10.13 5.90 -3.22
N TRP A 89 9.42 4.99 -2.59
CA TRP A 89 8.15 4.50 -3.13
C TRP A 89 7.03 5.43 -2.64
N VAL A 90 6.09 5.76 -3.54
CA VAL A 90 5.08 6.80 -3.25
C VAL A 90 3.66 6.35 -3.52
N CYS A 91 3.50 5.40 -4.44
CA CYS A 91 2.21 4.88 -4.86
C CYS A 91 2.33 3.42 -5.26
N SER A 92 1.19 2.83 -5.59
CA SER A 92 1.05 1.49 -6.13
C SER A 92 0.59 1.54 -7.58
N GLY A 93 0.53 0.36 -8.21
CA GLY A 93 0.01 0.19 -9.55
C GLY A 93 0.02 -1.27 -9.98
N THR A 94 -0.29 -1.51 -11.25
CA THR A 94 -0.32 -2.88 -11.80
C THR A 94 0.11 -2.90 -13.26
N MET A 95 0.87 -3.91 -13.66
CA MET A 95 1.18 -4.18 -15.05
C MET A 95 -0.10 -4.60 -15.79
N ILE A 96 -0.48 -3.86 -16.83
CA ILE A 96 -1.63 -4.15 -17.71
C ILE A 96 -1.19 -4.61 -19.12
N SER A 97 0.11 -4.52 -19.40
CA SER A 97 0.79 -5.20 -20.50
C SER A 97 2.22 -5.56 -20.07
N ALA A 98 3.04 -6.09 -20.99
CA ALA A 98 4.46 -6.35 -20.73
C ALA A 98 5.29 -5.07 -20.46
N ASP A 99 4.76 -3.89 -20.81
CA ASP A 99 5.50 -2.65 -20.90
C ASP A 99 4.67 -1.41 -20.51
N THR A 100 3.52 -1.62 -19.87
CA THR A 100 2.61 -0.56 -19.40
C THR A 100 2.16 -0.87 -17.98
N PHE A 101 2.52 0.01 -17.07
CA PHE A 101 2.17 -0.04 -15.66
C PHE A 101 1.10 1.01 -15.35
N LEU A 102 -0.11 0.58 -14.98
CA LEU A 102 -1.21 1.45 -14.61
C LEU A 102 -1.03 1.99 -13.18
N THR A 103 -1.31 3.28 -12.98
CA THR A 103 -1.37 3.95 -11.67
C THR A 103 -2.36 5.13 -11.72
N ALA A 104 -2.43 5.94 -10.67
CA ALA A 104 -3.27 7.15 -10.62
C ALA A 104 -2.52 8.36 -11.17
N ALA A 105 -3.24 9.33 -11.75
CA ALA A 105 -2.63 10.56 -12.27
C ALA A 105 -2.02 11.39 -11.14
N HIS A 106 -2.69 11.49 -9.98
CA HIS A 106 -2.16 12.25 -8.84
C HIS A 106 -0.83 11.69 -8.29
N CYS A 107 -0.48 10.43 -8.61
CA CYS A 107 0.82 9.86 -8.26
C CYS A 107 1.95 10.35 -9.19
N THR A 108 1.61 10.95 -10.33
CA THR A 108 2.56 11.33 -11.39
C THR A 108 2.59 12.83 -11.70
N THR A 109 1.63 13.60 -11.17
CA THR A 109 1.55 15.06 -11.36
C THR A 109 2.10 15.82 -10.16
N ASP A 110 2.27 17.14 -10.32
CA ASP A 110 2.62 18.07 -9.23
C ASP A 110 3.97 17.82 -8.55
N TRP A 111 4.86 17.10 -9.23
CA TRP A 111 6.24 16.87 -8.80
C TRP A 111 7.19 18.01 -9.21
N PRO A 112 8.31 18.21 -8.48
CA PRO A 112 9.37 19.12 -8.89
C PRO A 112 9.95 18.76 -10.27
N ALA A 113 10.53 19.75 -10.94
CA ALA A 113 11.23 19.54 -12.21
C ALA A 113 12.38 18.52 -12.04
N GLY A 114 12.55 17.64 -13.02
CA GLY A 114 13.61 16.62 -13.00
C GLY A 114 13.22 15.31 -12.31
N ILE A 115 12.00 15.19 -11.78
CA ILE A 115 11.41 13.93 -11.31
C ILE A 115 11.62 12.78 -12.29
N LYS A 116 11.96 11.60 -11.78
CA LYS A 116 12.01 10.36 -12.55
C LYS A 116 11.12 9.31 -11.91
N PHE A 117 10.40 8.55 -12.73
CA PHE A 117 9.49 7.49 -12.30
C PHE A 117 10.05 6.12 -12.63
N TYR A 118 9.89 5.18 -11.71
CA TYR A 118 10.37 3.81 -11.81
C TYR A 118 9.31 2.82 -11.35
N VAL A 119 9.31 1.64 -11.96
CA VAL A 119 8.42 0.53 -11.62
C VAL A 119 9.22 -0.55 -10.89
N SER A 120 8.79 -0.91 -9.69
CA SER A 120 9.32 -2.06 -8.95
C SER A 120 8.24 -3.12 -8.79
N LEU A 121 8.56 -4.37 -9.14
CA LEU A 121 7.71 -5.54 -8.87
C LEU A 121 8.30 -6.42 -7.76
N ALA A 122 9.16 -5.86 -6.91
CA ALA A 122 9.68 -6.55 -5.73
C ALA A 122 8.55 -6.81 -4.73
N GLN A 123 8.60 -7.93 -4.01
CA GLN A 123 7.66 -8.21 -2.92
C GLN A 123 7.81 -7.19 -1.79
N ASP A 124 9.04 -6.76 -1.51
CA ASP A 124 9.37 -5.78 -0.48
C ASP A 124 10.26 -4.70 -1.11
N THR A 125 9.62 -3.62 -1.55
CA THR A 125 10.27 -2.47 -2.17
C THR A 125 10.94 -1.59 -1.13
N GLN A 126 10.38 -1.44 0.07
CA GLN A 126 11.02 -0.68 1.15
C GLN A 126 12.37 -1.29 1.53
N ALA A 127 12.42 -2.60 1.78
CA ALA A 127 13.68 -3.27 2.11
C ALA A 127 14.70 -3.19 0.97
N ALA A 128 14.25 -3.23 -0.29
CA ALA A 128 15.14 -3.06 -1.44
C ALA A 128 15.74 -1.64 -1.52
N ILE A 129 14.96 -0.61 -1.20
CA ILE A 129 15.40 0.78 -1.09
C ILE A 129 16.41 0.92 0.05
N ASP A 130 16.07 0.43 1.24
CA ASP A 130 16.93 0.51 2.43
C ASP A 130 18.29 -0.18 2.19
N ALA A 131 18.27 -1.38 1.61
CA ALA A 131 19.49 -2.10 1.24
C ALA A 131 20.30 -1.34 0.19
N SER A 132 19.65 -0.70 -0.78
CA SER A 132 20.32 0.09 -1.81
C SER A 132 20.94 1.36 -1.24
N TYR A 133 20.31 2.01 -0.27
CA TYR A 133 20.91 3.14 0.46
C TYR A 133 22.10 2.71 1.32
N ALA A 134 21.99 1.60 2.04
CA ALA A 134 23.09 1.05 2.83
C ALA A 134 24.32 0.70 1.98
N GLN A 135 24.10 0.27 0.73
CA GLN A 135 25.18 0.04 -0.23
C GLN A 135 25.85 1.34 -0.74
N GLY A 136 25.16 2.48 -0.68
CA GLY A 136 25.64 3.76 -1.20
C GLY A 136 25.62 3.88 -2.74
N GLY A 137 26.10 5.02 -3.25
CA GLY A 137 26.10 5.36 -4.67
C GLY A 137 25.26 6.60 -4.98
N THR A 138 25.13 6.94 -6.26
CA THR A 138 24.27 8.06 -6.69
C THR A 138 22.78 7.67 -6.59
N PRO A 139 21.86 8.64 -6.52
CA PRO A 139 20.42 8.37 -6.56
C PRO A 139 20.00 7.50 -7.75
N GLU A 140 20.59 7.70 -8.93
CA GLU A 140 20.30 6.88 -10.12
C GLU A 140 20.71 5.41 -9.92
N GLN A 141 21.86 5.18 -9.28
CA GLN A 141 22.34 3.83 -8.99
C GLN A 141 21.45 3.14 -7.95
N ILE A 142 20.96 3.88 -6.95
CA ILE A 142 20.02 3.40 -5.94
C ILE A 142 18.70 3.02 -6.61
N ALA A 143 18.08 3.94 -7.35
CA ALA A 143 16.82 3.69 -8.07
C ALA A 143 16.96 2.53 -9.07
N GLY A 144 18.06 2.48 -9.82
CA GLY A 144 18.33 1.44 -10.82
C GLY A 144 18.53 0.03 -10.24
N ARG A 145 18.89 -0.11 -8.95
CA ARG A 145 18.92 -1.41 -8.25
C ARG A 145 17.52 -1.90 -7.87
N VAL A 146 16.64 -0.98 -7.46
CA VAL A 146 15.31 -1.30 -6.92
C VAL A 146 14.25 -1.48 -8.00
N ALA A 147 14.36 -0.71 -9.08
CA ALA A 147 13.27 -0.50 -10.02
C ALA A 147 13.78 -0.21 -11.44
N VAL A 148 12.87 -0.22 -12.42
CA VAL A 148 13.16 0.11 -13.81
C VAL A 148 12.51 1.44 -14.17
N GLN A 149 13.28 2.39 -14.69
CA GLN A 149 12.78 3.70 -15.07
C GLN A 149 11.77 3.59 -16.22
N GLY A 150 10.73 4.41 -16.20
CA GLY A 150 9.78 4.56 -17.28
C GLY A 150 9.32 6.00 -17.46
N THR A 151 8.44 6.21 -18.44
CA THR A 151 7.90 7.53 -18.79
C THR A 151 6.45 7.65 -18.36
N PRO A 152 6.05 8.65 -17.56
CA PRO A 152 4.66 8.84 -17.17
C PRO A 152 3.83 9.41 -18.33
N TYR A 153 2.58 8.95 -18.42
CA TYR A 153 1.52 9.54 -19.22
C TYR A 153 0.25 9.53 -18.40
N TRP A 154 -0.47 10.63 -18.33
CA TRP A 154 -1.73 10.74 -17.60
C TRP A 154 -2.83 11.31 -18.50
N ASP A 155 -4.08 11.04 -18.13
CA ASP A 155 -5.22 11.61 -18.84
C ASP A 155 -5.21 13.15 -18.67
N GLN A 156 -5.21 13.86 -19.80
CA GLN A 156 -5.18 15.33 -19.82
C GLN A 156 -6.48 15.97 -19.30
N GLY A 157 -7.52 15.16 -19.04
CA GLY A 157 -8.71 15.58 -18.32
C GLY A 157 -8.50 15.74 -16.81
N TYR A 158 -7.41 15.23 -16.22
CA TYR A 158 -7.11 15.36 -14.78
C TYR A 158 -6.89 16.84 -14.40
N PRO A 159 -7.44 17.35 -13.27
CA PRO A 159 -8.08 16.62 -12.17
C PRO A 159 -9.59 16.37 -12.31
N GLY A 160 -10.18 16.68 -13.48
CA GLY A 160 -11.59 16.46 -13.75
C GLY A 160 -12.51 17.12 -12.71
N ASN A 161 -13.62 16.45 -12.40
CA ASN A 161 -14.55 16.84 -11.34
C ASN A 161 -15.04 15.60 -10.56
N SER A 162 -15.94 15.78 -9.60
CA SER A 162 -16.43 14.67 -8.76
C SER A 162 -17.19 13.57 -9.52
N ALA A 163 -17.74 13.89 -10.70
CA ALA A 163 -18.43 12.93 -11.56
C ALA A 163 -17.45 12.13 -12.43
N ASP A 164 -16.35 12.73 -12.84
CA ASP A 164 -15.25 12.07 -13.55
C ASP A 164 -13.94 12.82 -13.27
N ALA A 165 -13.05 12.24 -12.47
CA ALA A 165 -11.80 12.87 -12.08
C ALA A 165 -10.69 12.74 -13.13
N HIS A 166 -10.86 11.84 -14.13
CA HIS A 166 -9.77 11.47 -15.05
C HIS A 166 -8.47 11.08 -14.32
N ASP A 167 -8.56 10.61 -13.07
CA ASP A 167 -7.40 10.31 -12.24
C ASP A 167 -6.82 8.95 -12.61
N ILE A 168 -6.16 8.90 -13.77
CA ILE A 168 -5.59 7.70 -14.35
C ILE A 168 -4.31 8.03 -15.09
N ALA A 169 -3.28 7.22 -14.87
CA ALA A 169 -2.00 7.34 -15.52
C ALA A 169 -1.38 5.98 -15.83
N VAL A 170 -0.38 5.98 -16.70
CA VAL A 170 0.50 4.85 -16.93
C VAL A 170 1.96 5.29 -16.85
N ILE A 171 2.82 4.40 -16.37
CA ILE A 171 4.25 4.44 -16.64
C ILE A 171 4.52 3.52 -17.82
N LYS A 172 4.95 4.10 -18.94
CA LYS A 172 5.32 3.36 -20.15
C LYS A 172 6.80 3.03 -20.14
N LEU A 173 7.10 1.76 -20.38
CA LEU A 173 8.45 1.26 -20.58
C LEU A 173 8.72 1.15 -22.09
N ASP A 174 9.89 1.58 -22.53
CA ASP A 174 10.37 1.26 -23.87
C ASP A 174 10.79 -0.21 -23.96
N LYS A 175 11.21 -0.66 -25.15
CA LYS A 175 11.58 -2.05 -25.39
C LYS A 175 12.74 -2.52 -24.50
N ALA A 176 13.75 -1.67 -24.25
CA ALA A 176 14.90 -2.04 -23.44
C ALA A 176 14.54 -2.09 -21.95
N GLN A 177 13.76 -1.12 -21.49
CA GLN A 177 13.23 -1.05 -20.12
C GLN A 177 12.31 -2.24 -19.83
N ALA A 178 11.37 -2.56 -20.73
CA ALA A 178 10.48 -3.71 -20.57
C ALA A 178 11.27 -5.04 -20.54
N ALA A 179 12.30 -5.17 -21.39
CA ALA A 179 13.19 -6.33 -21.35
C ALA A 179 13.97 -6.42 -20.04
N GLU A 180 14.40 -5.30 -19.47
CA GLU A 180 15.05 -5.26 -18.16
C GLU A 180 14.10 -5.63 -17.02
N LEU A 181 12.87 -5.11 -17.05
CA LEU A 181 11.82 -5.48 -16.08
C LEU A 181 11.56 -7.00 -16.11
N ALA A 182 11.42 -7.57 -17.31
CA ALA A 182 11.14 -8.99 -17.51
C ALA A 182 12.30 -9.93 -17.09
N LYS A 183 13.55 -9.45 -17.09
CA LYS A 183 14.68 -10.21 -16.53
C LYS A 183 14.59 -10.31 -15.01
N ARG A 184 14.10 -9.25 -14.35
CA ARG A 184 14.04 -9.14 -12.90
C ARG A 184 12.81 -9.84 -12.33
N TRP A 185 11.66 -9.72 -13.01
CA TRP A 185 10.38 -10.21 -12.51
C TRP A 185 9.57 -10.90 -13.59
N LYS A 186 9.06 -12.09 -13.24
CA LYS A 186 8.07 -12.81 -14.05
C LYS A 186 6.68 -12.43 -13.55
N PHE A 187 5.81 -12.01 -14.46
CA PHE A 187 4.44 -11.63 -14.15
C PHE A 187 3.51 -11.94 -15.33
N THR A 188 2.21 -12.00 -15.04
CA THR A 188 1.16 -12.03 -16.07
C THR A 188 0.37 -10.74 -15.93
N PRO A 189 0.26 -9.91 -16.98
CA PRO A 189 -0.48 -8.66 -16.89
C PRO A 189 -1.93 -8.84 -16.43
N ALA A 190 -2.44 -7.87 -15.68
CA ALA A 190 -3.82 -7.85 -15.21
C ALA A 190 -4.81 -7.82 -16.39
N SER A 191 -5.91 -8.55 -16.25
CA SER A 191 -6.99 -8.54 -17.25
C SER A 191 -7.88 -7.32 -17.07
N LEU A 192 -7.99 -6.49 -18.10
CA LEU A 192 -8.92 -5.35 -18.11
C LEU A 192 -10.36 -5.80 -18.38
N PRO A 193 -11.37 -5.10 -17.84
CA PRO A 193 -12.77 -5.38 -18.12
C PRO A 193 -13.13 -4.95 -19.55
N ARG A 194 -14.17 -5.57 -20.11
CA ARG A 194 -14.84 -5.06 -21.33
C ARG A 194 -15.53 -3.73 -21.02
N ARG A 195 -15.77 -2.91 -22.05
CA ARG A 195 -16.53 -1.67 -21.92
C ARG A 195 -17.86 -1.91 -21.20
N ASN A 196 -18.16 -1.11 -20.17
CA ASN A 196 -19.37 -1.16 -19.34
C ASN A 196 -19.64 -2.50 -18.62
N GLN A 197 -18.67 -3.41 -18.54
CA GLN A 197 -18.88 -4.74 -17.93
C GLN A 197 -19.44 -4.68 -16.51
N LEU A 198 -19.00 -3.73 -15.67
CA LEU A 198 -19.49 -3.60 -14.30
C LEU A 198 -20.94 -3.10 -14.28
N SER A 199 -21.29 -2.17 -15.18
CA SER A 199 -22.67 -1.68 -15.32
C SER A 199 -23.61 -2.80 -15.79
N ASP A 200 -23.16 -3.63 -16.74
CA ASP A 200 -23.95 -4.71 -17.32
C ASP A 200 -24.25 -5.83 -16.31
N LEU A 201 -23.31 -6.10 -15.39
CA LEU A 201 -23.50 -7.04 -14.27
C LEU A 201 -24.54 -6.53 -13.27
N GLY A 202 -24.51 -5.21 -12.99
CA GLY A 202 -25.37 -4.56 -12.00
C GLY A 202 -24.94 -4.83 -10.56
N SER A 203 -25.38 -3.95 -9.66
CA SER A 203 -24.89 -3.92 -8.26
C SER A 203 -25.10 -5.22 -7.48
N ARG A 204 -26.18 -5.97 -7.74
CA ARG A 204 -26.45 -7.23 -7.02
C ARG A 204 -25.46 -8.34 -7.38
N ALA A 205 -25.02 -8.42 -8.63
CA ALA A 205 -24.00 -9.37 -9.03
C ALA A 205 -22.64 -8.96 -8.45
N LEU A 206 -22.30 -7.67 -8.58
CA LEU A 206 -21.05 -7.14 -8.03
C LEU A 206 -20.94 -7.31 -6.51
N ASP A 207 -22.05 -7.19 -5.77
CA ASP A 207 -22.11 -7.44 -4.32
C ASP A 207 -21.94 -8.92 -3.94
N ALA A 208 -22.31 -9.83 -4.83
CA ALA A 208 -22.15 -11.28 -4.62
C ALA A 208 -20.74 -11.79 -5.01
N ASP A 209 -19.99 -11.03 -5.79
CA ASP A 209 -18.65 -11.39 -6.25
C ASP A 209 -17.56 -11.02 -5.23
N GLN A 210 -16.43 -11.71 -5.32
CA GLN A 210 -15.28 -11.45 -4.44
C GLN A 210 -14.45 -10.27 -4.94
N TRP A 211 -14.19 -9.31 -4.05
CA TRP A 211 -13.36 -8.15 -4.31
C TRP A 211 -12.06 -8.19 -3.51
N GLN A 212 -10.97 -7.75 -4.15
CA GLN A 212 -9.66 -7.65 -3.52
C GLN A 212 -8.99 -6.34 -3.92
N VAL A 213 -8.39 -5.67 -2.94
CA VAL A 213 -7.44 -4.56 -3.19
C VAL A 213 -6.02 -5.07 -2.97
N MET A 214 -5.08 -4.57 -3.78
CA MET A 214 -3.67 -4.93 -3.69
C MET A 214 -2.80 -3.69 -3.88
N GLY A 215 -1.65 -3.67 -3.23
CA GLY A 215 -0.78 -2.50 -3.21
C GLY A 215 0.30 -2.58 -2.14
N TYR A 216 0.98 -1.47 -1.96
CA TYR A 216 2.16 -1.30 -1.10
C TYR A 216 1.91 -0.31 0.03
N GLY A 217 0.69 0.18 0.19
CA GLY A 217 0.37 1.25 1.12
C GLY A 217 0.54 0.88 2.59
N THR A 218 0.56 1.89 3.43
CA THR A 218 0.73 1.77 4.87
C THR A 218 -0.41 1.02 5.55
N GLN A 219 -0.28 0.79 6.85
CA GLN A 219 -1.37 0.36 7.71
C GLN A 219 -2.30 1.53 8.07
N GLU A 220 -3.39 1.22 8.76
CA GLU A 220 -4.34 2.22 9.23
C GLU A 220 -3.76 3.14 10.31
N ALA A 221 -4.52 4.19 10.63
CA ALA A 221 -4.10 5.17 11.61
C ALA A 221 -3.93 4.56 13.01
N VAL A 222 -2.72 4.66 13.55
CA VAL A 222 -2.46 4.50 14.98
C VAL A 222 -2.43 5.88 15.64
N ASN A 223 -3.17 6.03 16.74
CA ASN A 223 -3.20 7.28 17.51
C ASN A 223 -2.00 7.37 18.45
N GLY A 224 -1.29 8.51 18.42
CA GLY A 224 -0.18 8.79 19.33
C GLY A 224 -0.04 10.29 19.64
N PRO A 225 0.93 10.67 20.49
CA PRO A 225 1.28 12.07 20.70
C PRO A 225 1.65 12.74 19.36
N GLY A 226 0.95 13.81 18.99
CA GLY A 226 1.15 14.52 17.72
C GLY A 226 0.15 14.16 16.61
N GLY A 227 -0.75 13.19 16.83
CA GLY A 227 -1.84 12.86 15.90
C GLY A 227 -1.81 11.41 15.43
N GLN A 228 -2.47 11.17 14.31
CA GLN A 228 -2.50 9.86 13.65
C GLN A 228 -1.20 9.63 12.86
N THR A 229 -0.68 8.41 12.94
CA THR A 229 0.43 7.92 12.11
C THR A 229 0.03 6.65 11.40
N HIS A 230 0.60 6.40 10.22
CA HIS A 230 0.28 5.24 9.39
C HIS A 230 1.54 4.39 9.19
N PRO A 231 1.79 3.37 10.03
CA PRO A 231 3.03 2.63 10.02
C PRO A 231 3.12 1.62 8.86
N GLY A 232 4.35 1.20 8.53
CA GLY A 232 4.61 0.20 7.50
C GLY A 232 4.54 0.77 6.08
N GLY A 233 4.17 -0.09 5.13
CA GLY A 233 4.21 0.23 3.70
C GLY A 233 5.43 -0.35 2.99
N GLY A 234 5.42 -0.28 1.66
CA GLY A 234 6.48 -0.75 0.77
C GLY A 234 6.58 -2.27 0.63
N VAL A 235 5.66 -3.04 1.21
CA VAL A 235 5.51 -4.49 0.98
C VAL A 235 4.24 -4.73 0.20
N ARG A 236 4.30 -5.60 -0.83
CA ARG A 236 3.11 -5.96 -1.61
C ARG A 236 2.14 -6.80 -0.79
N GLN A 237 0.93 -6.30 -0.65
CA GLN A 237 -0.12 -6.90 0.16
C GLN A 237 -1.39 -7.05 -0.66
N LYS A 238 -2.31 -7.86 -0.14
CA LYS A 238 -3.69 -7.97 -0.61
C LYS A 238 -4.65 -7.99 0.58
N ALA A 239 -5.84 -7.45 0.39
CA ALA A 239 -6.95 -7.64 1.32
C ALA A 239 -8.26 -7.85 0.58
N THR A 240 -9.18 -8.55 1.24
CA THR A 240 -10.59 -8.57 0.84
C THR A 240 -11.25 -7.26 1.23
N VAL A 241 -12.05 -6.73 0.32
CA VAL A 241 -12.91 -5.56 0.53
C VAL A 241 -14.32 -5.93 0.09
N ASP A 242 -15.33 -5.22 0.59
CA ASP A 242 -16.71 -5.47 0.17
C ASP A 242 -17.17 -4.40 -0.82
N PHE A 243 -17.95 -4.81 -1.81
CA PHE A 243 -18.65 -3.88 -2.68
C PHE A 243 -19.68 -3.06 -1.87
N ASN A 244 -19.76 -1.76 -2.16
CA ASN A 244 -20.73 -0.87 -1.52
C ASN A 244 -21.63 -0.22 -2.57
N ALA A 245 -21.04 0.37 -3.62
CA ALA A 245 -21.81 1.01 -4.67
C ALA A 245 -21.05 1.10 -6.00
N LEU A 246 -21.81 1.15 -7.08
CA LEU A 246 -21.31 1.51 -8.40
C LEU A 246 -21.87 2.88 -8.79
N ASN A 247 -20.99 3.83 -9.07
CA ASN A 247 -21.33 5.11 -9.66
C ASN A 247 -20.87 5.14 -11.14
N PRO A 248 -21.19 6.18 -11.93
CA PRO A 248 -20.79 6.25 -13.34
C PRO A 248 -19.30 5.98 -13.58
N THR A 249 -18.41 6.53 -12.77
CA THR A 249 -16.95 6.38 -12.89
C THR A 249 -16.27 5.75 -11.69
N TRP A 250 -17.01 5.45 -10.62
CA TRP A 250 -16.44 4.95 -9.36
C TRP A 250 -16.99 3.58 -9.00
N VAL A 251 -16.11 2.71 -8.50
CA VAL A 251 -16.49 1.62 -7.60
C VAL A 251 -16.21 2.10 -6.18
N ARG A 252 -17.20 2.00 -5.30
CA ARG A 252 -17.04 2.27 -3.88
C ARG A 252 -16.98 0.96 -3.11
N LEU A 253 -15.93 0.84 -2.31
CA LEU A 253 -15.57 -0.37 -1.58
C LEU A 253 -15.50 -0.05 -0.09
N ALA A 254 -15.88 -1.02 0.74
CA ALA A 254 -15.86 -0.92 2.19
C ALA A 254 -14.64 -1.67 2.75
N MET A 255 -14.06 -1.11 3.82
CA MET A 255 -12.80 -1.59 4.43
C MET A 255 -12.92 -1.73 5.95
N ASN A 256 -13.89 -2.52 6.42
CA ASN A 256 -14.27 -2.57 7.82
C ASN A 256 -13.75 -3.83 8.53
N GLU A 257 -12.92 -3.65 9.57
CA GLU A 257 -12.42 -4.74 10.44
C GLU A 257 -13.54 -5.63 10.97
N SER A 258 -14.64 -5.04 11.44
CA SER A 258 -15.73 -5.77 12.07
C SER A 258 -16.44 -6.73 11.12
N ARG A 259 -16.15 -6.62 9.81
CA ARG A 259 -16.63 -7.50 8.74
C ARG A 259 -15.54 -8.46 8.24
N GLY A 260 -14.36 -8.48 8.87
CA GLY A 260 -13.22 -9.29 8.44
C GLY A 260 -12.53 -8.75 7.18
N LEU A 261 -12.69 -7.45 6.89
CA LEU A 261 -12.11 -6.81 5.71
C LEU A 261 -10.79 -6.13 6.04
N GLY A 262 -9.95 -5.99 5.02
CA GLY A 262 -8.87 -5.02 5.00
C GLY A 262 -9.18 -3.89 4.01
N GLY A 263 -8.18 -3.29 3.37
CA GLY A 263 -8.44 -2.10 2.55
C GLY A 263 -7.23 -1.23 2.20
N ALA A 264 -7.39 -0.29 1.28
CA ALA A 264 -6.30 0.61 0.88
C ALA A 264 -5.95 1.66 1.94
N CYS A 265 -4.70 2.11 1.98
CA CYS A 265 -4.27 3.28 2.74
C CYS A 265 -3.23 4.13 1.97
N TYR A 266 -2.52 5.02 2.66
CA TYR A 266 -1.51 5.88 2.06
C TYR A 266 -0.47 5.06 1.28
N GLY A 267 -0.26 5.41 0.01
CA GLY A 267 0.63 4.68 -0.90
C GLY A 267 -0.02 3.51 -1.68
N ASP A 268 -1.27 3.12 -1.37
CA ASP A 268 -2.07 2.23 -2.22
C ASP A 268 -2.71 2.95 -3.40
N SER A 269 -2.61 4.27 -3.47
CA SER A 269 -3.08 5.06 -4.60
C SER A 269 -2.46 4.56 -5.91
N GLY A 270 -3.28 4.45 -6.96
CA GLY A 270 -2.92 3.80 -8.22
C GLY A 270 -2.98 2.26 -8.19
N GLY A 271 -3.03 1.65 -7.00
CA GLY A 271 -3.09 0.19 -6.82
C GLY A 271 -4.38 -0.43 -7.37
N PRO A 272 -4.34 -1.71 -7.78
CA PRO A 272 -5.48 -2.38 -8.39
C PRO A 272 -6.55 -2.81 -7.39
N ASN A 273 -7.80 -2.72 -7.85
CA ASN A 273 -8.98 -3.32 -7.24
C ASN A 273 -9.54 -4.36 -8.21
N PHE A 274 -9.48 -5.62 -7.81
CA PHE A 274 -9.94 -6.75 -8.60
C PHE A 274 -11.31 -7.24 -8.15
N VAL A 275 -12.12 -7.68 -9.11
CA VAL A 275 -13.33 -8.46 -8.89
C VAL A 275 -13.18 -9.81 -9.58
N THR A 276 -13.64 -10.88 -8.94
CA THR A 276 -13.59 -12.23 -9.53
C THR A 276 -14.84 -12.47 -10.37
N LEU A 277 -14.68 -12.50 -11.70
CA LEU A 277 -15.76 -12.76 -12.65
C LEU A 277 -15.47 -14.08 -13.37
N ASP A 278 -16.42 -15.01 -13.37
CA ASP A 278 -16.26 -16.33 -13.97
C ASP A 278 -14.97 -17.06 -13.54
N GLY A 279 -14.61 -16.90 -12.25
CA GLY A 279 -13.40 -17.49 -11.66
C GLY A 279 -12.09 -16.79 -12.04
N LYS A 280 -12.13 -15.61 -12.66
CA LYS A 280 -10.95 -14.83 -13.07
C LYS A 280 -10.93 -13.46 -12.44
N LEU A 281 -9.75 -13.00 -12.02
CA LEU A 281 -9.56 -11.64 -11.54
C LEU A 281 -9.61 -10.67 -12.72
N VAL A 282 -10.52 -9.70 -12.63
CA VAL A 282 -10.67 -8.59 -13.57
C VAL A 282 -10.36 -7.30 -12.83
N LEU A 283 -9.49 -6.47 -13.40
CA LEU A 283 -9.08 -5.19 -12.85
C LEU A 283 -10.23 -4.17 -12.97
N ALA A 284 -11.13 -4.17 -11.99
CA ALA A 284 -12.32 -3.33 -11.99
C ALA A 284 -11.98 -1.84 -11.84
N GLY A 285 -10.96 -1.50 -11.05
CA GLY A 285 -10.59 -0.11 -10.83
C GLY A 285 -9.20 0.10 -10.24
N THR A 286 -8.78 1.36 -10.21
CA THR A 286 -7.53 1.80 -9.56
C THR A 286 -7.86 2.70 -8.36
N THR A 287 -7.20 2.49 -7.23
CA THR A 287 -7.45 3.23 -5.98
C THR A 287 -7.11 4.71 -6.15
N ILE A 288 -8.07 5.60 -5.90
CA ILE A 288 -7.88 7.05 -6.01
C ILE A 288 -7.91 7.74 -4.66
N THR A 289 -8.86 7.39 -3.81
CA THR A 289 -9.04 8.06 -2.53
C THR A 289 -9.80 7.18 -1.54
N GLY A 290 -9.91 7.65 -0.30
CA GLY A 290 -10.55 6.95 0.81
C GLY A 290 -10.70 7.88 2.01
N ASP A 291 -11.05 7.32 3.16
CA ASP A 291 -11.07 8.07 4.42
C ASP A 291 -9.65 8.20 4.97
N SER A 292 -9.32 9.37 5.53
CA SER A 292 -7.96 9.64 6.04
C SER A 292 -7.47 8.64 7.09
N PRO A 293 -8.31 8.12 8.01
CA PRO A 293 -7.87 7.09 8.95
C PRO A 293 -7.62 5.71 8.34
N CYS A 294 -8.07 5.45 7.11
CA CYS A 294 -8.01 4.19 6.39
C CYS A 294 -8.78 3.01 7.05
N TYR A 295 -10.00 3.20 7.56
CA TYR A 295 -10.78 2.09 8.15
C TYR A 295 -12.20 1.92 7.58
N ALA A 296 -12.61 2.72 6.59
CA ALA A 296 -14.00 2.73 6.15
C ALA A 296 -14.18 2.56 4.64
N THR A 297 -13.46 3.32 3.84
CA THR A 297 -13.77 3.53 2.43
C THR A 297 -12.55 3.48 1.54
N ASN A 298 -12.69 2.77 0.43
CA ASN A 298 -11.81 2.84 -0.73
C ASN A 298 -12.66 3.20 -1.95
N VAL A 299 -12.21 4.20 -2.70
CA VAL A 299 -12.88 4.69 -3.90
C VAL A 299 -11.96 4.47 -5.08
N ALA A 300 -12.36 3.57 -5.97
CA ALA A 300 -11.59 3.17 -7.12
C ALA A 300 -12.20 3.74 -8.41
N TYR A 301 -11.36 4.31 -9.27
CA TYR A 301 -11.75 4.78 -10.59
C TYR A 301 -11.90 3.59 -11.54
N ARG A 302 -13.04 3.48 -12.20
CA ARG A 302 -13.43 2.31 -13.01
C ARG A 302 -12.60 2.17 -14.28
N MET A 303 -12.16 0.96 -14.60
CA MET A 303 -11.42 0.67 -15.84
C MET A 303 -12.31 0.37 -17.04
N ASP A 304 -13.63 0.22 -16.85
CA ASP A 304 -14.58 -0.14 -17.90
C ASP A 304 -15.34 1.05 -18.51
N THR A 305 -15.08 2.27 -18.04
CA THR A 305 -15.74 3.50 -18.51
C THR A 305 -15.18 3.98 -19.83
N ASP A 306 -15.94 4.81 -20.54
CA ASP A 306 -15.47 5.44 -21.78
C ASP A 306 -14.24 6.32 -21.56
N SER A 307 -14.20 7.11 -20.49
CA SER A 307 -13.07 7.98 -20.17
C SER A 307 -11.80 7.18 -19.92
N ALA A 308 -11.82 6.22 -19.00
CA ALA A 308 -10.67 5.35 -18.71
C ALA A 308 -10.22 4.59 -19.96
N ARG A 309 -11.15 4.00 -20.72
CA ARG A 309 -10.82 3.23 -21.93
C ARG A 309 -10.28 4.11 -23.07
N ASN A 310 -10.77 5.34 -23.21
CA ASN A 310 -10.24 6.29 -24.20
C ASN A 310 -8.79 6.67 -23.91
N PHE A 311 -8.42 6.77 -22.63
CA PHE A 311 -7.03 6.90 -22.21
C PHE A 311 -6.24 5.60 -22.49
N LEU A 312 -6.70 4.47 -21.96
CA LEU A 312 -5.96 3.20 -21.99
C LEU A 312 -5.73 2.63 -23.39
N LYS A 313 -6.64 2.82 -24.34
CA LYS A 313 -6.51 2.32 -25.72
C LYS A 313 -5.29 2.87 -26.46
N GLN A 314 -4.66 3.93 -25.94
CA GLN A 314 -3.43 4.50 -26.49
C GLN A 314 -2.19 3.66 -26.13
N PHE A 315 -2.29 2.84 -25.09
CA PHE A 315 -1.14 2.11 -24.51
C PHE A 315 -1.31 0.59 -24.57
N VAL A 316 -2.54 0.09 -24.59
CA VAL A 316 -2.84 -1.35 -24.61
C VAL A 316 -4.00 -1.69 -25.54
N THR A 317 -4.03 -2.94 -26.00
CA THR A 317 -5.21 -3.50 -26.67
C THR A 317 -6.29 -3.80 -25.65
N LEU A 318 -7.46 -3.17 -25.81
CA LEU A 318 -8.60 -3.38 -24.92
C LEU A 318 -9.45 -4.58 -25.38
N PRO A 319 -10.04 -5.34 -24.43
CA PRO A 319 -11.02 -6.38 -24.73
C PRO A 319 -12.41 -5.81 -25.03
#